data_AF-A0A162UIL3-F1
#
_entry.id   AF-A0A162UIL3-F1
#
_cell.length_a   1.000
_cell.length_b   1.000
_cell.length_c   1.000
_cell.angle_alpha   90.00
_cell.angle_beta   90.00
_cell.angle_gamma   90.00
#
_symmetry.space_group_name_H-M   'P 1'
#
loop_
_entity.id
_entity.type
_entity.pdbx_description
1 polymer ?
#
loop_
_entity_poly.entity_id
_entity_poly.type
_entity_poly.pdbx_seq_one_letter_code
_entity_poly.pdbx_strand_id
1 'polypeptide(L)'
;MPRSKELKSEEINHYLKPLVDEMIQLYLGIQIPTYQQTDGAAVRAALLMVACDIPTARKTSGFTAHNSICACYKCTSSVDFHAFDCDQWRHRSDRANRVHAEKWNSVSIPSERQQLKIEYGVQWSQLYHLRYFDLVHGTIIDPMHNLFLGTPKRMIETWTKIKKMKNNNLLAMQTVAAMMILPSNYTKLKTKIGKGFSHMKAEEWKSWVLVYSSVLLKPVLPSNMFNGWMHYVKACCILVKPSISFIKIDQAHRYLQEFCQSCEDTYEPKVLTCNMYLHLHLHDTIHDFGPVYGYWLFGFERYNGLLKNNKTNRKDGFETTYMTKFTADAYKADYSLKESTMSDIDYPQLLDYYKIAYAMPNLISYHDARLSQYFVNNQITQLKSIDLLGQTYIGNNSSDEGIAICLPEFYADNYHSILPVHYIHLEVATAVDVTDMNKERMLVIPMPKKYYI
;
A
#
# COMPACT_ATOMS: atom_id res chain seq x y z
N MET A 1 11.99 -19.19 -3.11
CA MET A 1 12.67 -18.99 -1.82
C MET A 1 12.03 -19.90 -0.77
N PRO A 2 12.81 -20.69 -0.01
CA PRO A 2 12.34 -21.18 1.28
C PRO A 2 11.88 -19.97 2.10
N ARG A 3 10.83 -20.12 2.91
CA ARG A 3 10.45 -19.10 3.89
C ARG A 3 11.73 -18.76 4.67
N SER A 4 12.25 -17.54 4.56
CA SER A 4 13.42 -17.14 5.34
C SER A 4 13.11 -17.45 6.80
N LYS A 5 14.04 -18.09 7.51
CA LYS A 5 13.92 -18.18 8.97
C LYS A 5 13.81 -16.74 9.46
N GLU A 6 12.68 -16.41 10.08
CA GLU A 6 12.49 -15.10 10.70
C GLU A 6 13.69 -14.81 11.62
N LEU A 7 14.33 -13.67 11.42
CA LEU A 7 15.45 -13.23 12.26
C LEU A 7 15.02 -13.15 13.72
N LYS A 8 15.95 -13.43 14.64
CA LYS A 8 15.73 -13.16 16.07
C LYS A 8 15.55 -11.65 16.24
N SER A 9 14.78 -11.26 17.24
CA SER A 9 14.41 -9.85 17.41
C SER A 9 15.58 -8.91 17.71
N GLU A 10 16.73 -9.44 18.13
CA GLU A 10 17.96 -8.65 18.31
C GLU A 10 18.78 -8.55 17.02
N GLU A 11 18.71 -9.55 16.14
CA GLU A 11 19.44 -9.57 14.87
C GLU A 11 18.91 -8.53 13.87
N ILE A 12 17.61 -8.19 13.94
CA ILE A 12 17.01 -7.15 13.11
C ILE A 12 17.66 -5.78 13.33
N ASN A 13 18.20 -5.52 14.53
CA ASN A 13 18.88 -4.28 14.85
C ASN A 13 20.17 -4.11 14.03
N HIS A 14 20.87 -5.19 13.67
CA HIS A 14 22.03 -5.09 12.79
C HIS A 14 21.65 -4.63 11.37
N TYR A 15 20.45 -5.00 10.89
CA TYR A 15 19.94 -4.57 9.59
C TYR A 15 19.38 -3.15 9.62
N LEU A 16 18.78 -2.74 10.74
CA LEU A 16 18.21 -1.39 10.88
C LEU A 16 19.28 -0.32 11.10
N LYS A 17 20.45 -0.68 11.68
CA LYS A 17 21.47 0.29 12.06
C LYS A 17 21.94 1.18 10.89
N PRO A 18 22.35 0.64 9.72
CA PRO A 18 22.79 1.49 8.60
C PRO A 18 21.70 2.45 8.14
N LEU A 19 20.46 1.96 8.01
CA LEU A 19 19.31 2.80 7.66
C LEU A 19 19.10 3.93 8.66
N VAL A 20 19.18 3.64 9.96
CA VAL A 20 18.99 4.64 11.02
C VAL A 20 20.10 5.68 11.00
N ASP A 21 21.35 5.26 10.82
CA ASP A 21 22.51 6.17 10.73
C ASP A 21 22.38 7.13 9.53
N GLU A 22 21.90 6.65 8.37
CA GLU A 22 21.59 7.47 7.19
C GLU A 22 20.40 8.41 7.43
N MET A 23 19.33 7.92 8.05
CA MET A 23 18.14 8.72 8.35
C MET A 23 18.43 9.88 9.31
N ILE A 24 19.36 9.71 10.27
CA ILE A 24 19.80 10.81 11.15
C ILE A 24 20.47 11.92 10.34
N GLN A 25 21.34 11.56 9.39
CA GLN A 25 22.01 12.53 8.52
C GLN A 25 20.99 13.23 7.61
N LEU A 26 20.09 12.47 6.99
CA LEU A 26 19.02 13.00 6.14
C LEU A 26 18.07 13.92 6.90
N TYR A 27 17.80 13.65 8.18
CA TYR A 27 16.93 14.50 8.98
C TYR A 27 17.55 15.88 9.26
N LEU A 28 18.86 15.93 9.52
CA LEU A 28 19.60 17.19 9.66
C LEU A 28 19.69 17.93 8.31
N GLY A 29 19.86 17.16 7.24
CA GLY A 29 19.93 17.62 5.86
C GLY A 29 21.33 17.43 5.29
N ILE A 30 21.37 17.01 4.03
CA ILE A 30 22.60 16.81 3.27
C ILE A 30 22.52 17.59 1.96
N GLN A 31 23.67 17.96 1.41
CA GLN A 31 23.76 18.53 0.08
C GLN A 31 23.93 17.39 -0.92
N ILE A 32 22.98 17.26 -1.85
CA ILE A 32 23.05 16.28 -2.94
C ILE A 32 23.21 17.06 -4.24
N PRO A 33 24.36 16.97 -4.92
CA PRO A 33 24.51 17.51 -6.26
C PRO A 33 23.45 16.93 -7.18
N THR A 34 22.76 17.80 -7.90
CA THR A 34 21.83 17.39 -8.95
C THR A 34 22.30 17.97 -10.27
N TYR A 35 21.84 17.40 -11.38
CA TYR A 35 22.14 17.94 -12.71
C TYR A 35 21.76 19.43 -12.84
N GLN A 36 20.65 19.84 -12.21
CA GLN A 36 20.17 21.22 -12.23
C GLN A 36 20.86 22.13 -11.20
N GLN A 37 21.52 21.54 -10.18
CA GLN A 37 22.20 22.26 -9.11
C GLN A 37 23.47 21.52 -8.72
N THR A 38 24.55 21.79 -9.46
CA THR A 38 25.86 21.16 -9.28
C THR A 38 26.48 21.47 -7.92
N ASP A 39 26.14 22.63 -7.34
CA ASP A 39 26.59 23.05 -6.01
C ASP A 39 25.85 22.33 -4.86
N GLY A 40 24.90 21.45 -5.19
CA GLY A 40 24.12 20.68 -4.21
C GLY A 40 22.75 21.29 -3.93
N ALA A 41 21.72 20.46 -3.98
CA ALA A 41 20.41 20.76 -3.42
C ALA A 41 20.35 20.27 -1.98
N ALA A 42 19.80 21.08 -1.08
CA ALA A 42 19.57 20.69 0.30
C ALA A 42 18.43 19.67 0.36
N VAL A 43 18.75 18.42 0.69
CA VAL A 43 17.79 17.32 0.79
C VAL A 43 17.63 16.92 2.25
N ARG A 44 16.38 16.79 2.68
CA ARG A 44 16.01 16.24 3.98
C ARG A 44 15.05 15.07 3.81
N ALA A 45 15.15 14.09 4.69
CA ALA A 45 14.19 13.00 4.78
C ALA A 45 13.88 12.66 6.23
N ALA A 46 12.66 12.18 6.45
CA ALA A 46 12.20 11.70 7.75
C ALA A 46 11.44 10.39 7.57
N LEU A 47 11.59 9.49 8.52
CA LEU A 47 10.80 8.26 8.59
C LEU A 47 9.41 8.64 9.10
N LEU A 48 8.38 8.38 8.29
CA LEU A 48 7.00 8.71 8.65
C LEU A 48 6.28 7.55 9.34
N MET A 49 6.51 6.31 8.92
CA MET A 49 5.81 5.15 9.47
C MET A 49 6.58 3.85 9.29
N VAL A 50 6.29 2.90 10.17
CA VAL A 50 6.66 1.48 10.07
C VAL A 50 5.38 0.71 9.75
N ALA A 51 5.26 0.26 8.50
CA ALA A 51 4.12 -0.48 7.98
C ALA A 51 4.50 -1.94 7.72
N CYS A 52 3.94 -2.87 8.49
CA CYS A 52 4.19 -4.31 8.33
C CYS A 52 3.09 -5.14 9.01
N ASP A 53 3.12 -6.47 8.83
CA ASP A 53 2.24 -7.35 9.58
C ASP A 53 2.53 -7.27 11.11
N ILE A 54 1.56 -7.65 11.94
CA ILE A 54 1.66 -7.48 13.40
C ILE A 54 2.93 -8.12 14.00
N PRO A 55 3.33 -9.36 13.63
CA PRO A 55 4.59 -9.94 14.11
C PRO A 55 5.82 -9.11 13.74
N THR A 56 5.92 -8.63 12.50
CA THR A 56 7.07 -7.86 12.03
C THR A 56 7.08 -6.45 12.64
N ALA A 57 5.92 -5.81 12.81
CA ALA A 57 5.78 -4.50 13.45
C ALA A 57 6.36 -4.52 14.87
N ARG A 58 6.03 -5.57 15.62
CA ARG A 58 6.55 -5.76 16.97
C ARG A 58 8.06 -5.95 16.99
N LYS A 59 8.60 -6.79 16.11
CA LYS A 59 10.04 -7.03 16.04
C LYS A 59 10.83 -5.77 15.63
N THR A 60 10.34 -5.08 14.61
CA THR A 60 10.97 -3.89 14.03
C THR A 60 10.95 -2.73 15.01
N SER A 61 9.84 -2.51 15.69
CA SER A 61 9.65 -1.38 16.61
C SER A 61 9.94 -1.71 18.08
N GLY A 62 10.37 -2.94 18.39
CA GLY A 62 10.77 -3.34 19.74
C GLY A 62 9.61 -3.66 20.70
N PHE A 63 8.43 -4.02 20.21
CA PHE A 63 7.30 -4.45 21.05
C PHE A 63 7.24 -5.97 21.27
N THR A 64 6.56 -6.41 22.32
CA THR A 64 6.35 -7.83 22.64
C THR A 64 5.28 -8.51 21.79
N ALA A 65 5.32 -9.85 21.74
CA ALA A 65 4.40 -10.69 20.96
C ALA A 65 2.92 -10.64 21.46
N HIS A 66 1.99 -11.15 20.66
CA HIS A 66 0.54 -11.10 20.95
C HIS A 66 0.11 -11.90 22.17
N ASN A 67 0.91 -12.86 22.60
CA ASN A 67 0.67 -13.68 23.77
C ASN A 67 1.42 -13.15 25.01
N SER A 68 2.02 -11.96 24.94
CA SER A 68 2.65 -11.32 26.09
C SER A 68 1.62 -10.59 26.94
N ILE A 69 1.97 -10.33 28.21
CA ILE A 69 1.15 -9.54 29.15
C ILE A 69 0.77 -8.18 28.55
N CYS A 70 1.70 -7.58 27.82
CA CYS A 70 1.56 -6.33 27.10
C CYS A 70 1.37 -6.57 25.59
N ALA A 71 0.25 -7.19 25.21
CA ALA A 71 0.06 -7.62 23.82
C ALA A 71 -0.17 -6.45 22.84
N CYS A 72 -0.79 -5.35 23.28
CA CYS A 72 -1.02 -4.18 22.45
C CYS A 72 0.19 -3.24 22.48
N TYR A 73 0.62 -2.79 21.29
CA TYR A 73 1.68 -1.78 21.15
C TYR A 73 1.16 -0.35 21.09
N LYS A 74 -0.17 -0.14 21.10
CA LYS A 74 -0.82 1.18 21.14
C LYS A 74 -1.29 1.57 22.55
N CYS A 75 -1.65 0.61 23.39
CA CYS A 75 -2.11 0.83 24.76
C CYS A 75 -1.48 -0.13 25.76
N THR A 76 -1.69 0.09 27.05
CA THR A 76 -1.15 -0.73 28.15
C THR A 76 -2.12 -1.80 28.66
N SER A 77 -3.29 -1.96 28.05
CA SER A 77 -4.30 -2.96 28.43
C SER A 77 -3.84 -4.42 28.30
N SER A 78 -4.47 -5.31 29.07
CA SER A 78 -4.08 -6.71 29.25
C SER A 78 -4.46 -7.65 28.09
N VAL A 79 -3.96 -8.89 28.18
CA VAL A 79 -3.89 -9.95 27.15
C VAL A 79 -5.25 -10.43 26.63
N ASP A 80 -6.31 -10.23 27.39
CA ASP A 80 -7.55 -10.97 27.15
C ASP A 80 -8.36 -10.40 25.97
N PHE A 81 -7.96 -9.25 25.39
CA PHE A 81 -8.61 -8.60 24.24
C PHE A 81 -10.14 -8.45 24.40
N HIS A 82 -10.57 -8.26 25.65
CA HIS A 82 -11.94 -8.05 26.09
C HIS A 82 -12.17 -6.59 26.45
N ALA A 83 -13.42 -6.23 26.74
CA ALA A 83 -13.83 -4.88 27.12
C ALA A 83 -13.46 -3.84 26.05
N PHE A 84 -14.24 -3.85 24.97
CA PHE A 84 -14.15 -2.90 23.85
C PHE A 84 -14.70 -1.50 24.20
N ASP A 85 -14.27 -0.98 25.35
CA ASP A 85 -14.46 0.39 25.79
C ASP A 85 -13.12 1.13 25.70
N CYS A 86 -12.89 1.74 24.53
CA CYS A 86 -11.65 2.44 24.21
C CYS A 86 -11.40 3.65 25.09
N ASP A 87 -12.43 4.26 25.68
CA ASP A 87 -12.28 5.44 26.54
C ASP A 87 -11.56 5.09 27.84
N GLN A 88 -11.60 3.82 28.24
CA GLN A 88 -10.90 3.31 29.42
C GLN A 88 -9.46 2.88 29.12
N TRP A 89 -9.04 2.86 27.85
CA TRP A 89 -7.74 2.36 27.47
C TRP A 89 -6.66 3.41 27.73
N ARG A 90 -5.62 2.99 28.45
CA ARG A 90 -4.45 3.83 28.67
C ARG A 90 -3.50 3.71 27.49
N HIS A 91 -3.38 4.78 26.71
CA HIS A 91 -2.46 4.84 25.58
C HIS A 91 -0.99 4.79 26.05
N ARG A 92 -0.14 4.14 25.25
CA ARG A 92 1.30 4.21 25.44
C ARG A 92 1.79 5.59 25.00
N SER A 93 2.82 6.11 25.66
CA SER A 93 3.52 7.32 25.21
C SER A 93 4.91 6.95 24.71
N ASP A 94 5.39 7.59 23.64
CA ASP A 94 6.75 7.38 23.13
C ASP A 94 7.80 7.59 24.22
N ARG A 95 7.66 8.66 25.01
CA ARG A 95 8.59 8.99 26.08
C ARG A 95 8.75 7.85 27.08
N ALA A 96 7.65 7.30 27.60
CA ALA A 96 7.71 6.19 28.53
C ALA A 96 8.28 4.94 27.84
N ASN A 97 7.81 4.62 26.63
CA ASN A 97 8.26 3.47 25.87
C ASN A 97 9.78 3.51 25.60
N ARG A 98 10.33 4.69 25.32
CA ARG A 98 11.75 4.94 25.09
C ARG A 98 12.58 4.75 26.35
N VAL A 99 12.14 5.29 27.48
CA VAL A 99 12.81 5.08 28.78
C VAL A 99 12.87 3.58 29.11
N HIS A 100 11.78 2.85 28.90
CA HIS A 100 11.73 1.41 29.14
C HIS A 100 12.62 0.63 28.17
N ALA A 101 12.67 1.02 26.89
CA ALA A 101 13.56 0.41 25.90
C ALA A 101 15.05 0.68 26.19
N GLU A 102 15.40 1.90 26.60
CA GLU A 102 16.76 2.28 27.01
C GLU A 102 17.19 1.50 28.27
N LYS A 103 16.30 1.37 29.27
CA LYS A 103 16.53 0.56 30.48
C LYS A 103 16.76 -0.92 30.13
N TRP A 104 15.97 -1.47 29.21
CA TRP A 104 16.17 -2.84 28.72
C TRP A 104 17.54 -3.00 28.04
N ASN A 105 17.95 -2.01 27.24
CA ASN A 105 19.21 -2.04 26.51
C ASN A 105 20.44 -1.96 27.45
N SER A 106 20.35 -1.17 28.52
CA SER A 106 21.44 -0.97 29.48
C SER A 106 21.72 -2.16 30.39
N VAL A 107 20.75 -3.07 30.55
CA VAL A 107 20.91 -4.26 31.40
C VAL A 107 21.66 -5.34 30.63
N SER A 108 22.73 -5.90 31.19
CA SER A 108 23.50 -7.00 30.56
C SER A 108 22.98 -8.39 30.93
N ILE A 109 22.18 -8.51 31.99
CA ILE A 109 21.71 -9.77 32.56
C ILE A 109 20.47 -10.26 31.78
N PRO A 110 20.49 -11.44 31.13
CA PRO A 110 19.38 -11.91 30.29
C PRO A 110 18.05 -12.10 31.03
N SER A 111 18.08 -12.58 32.27
CA SER A 111 16.87 -12.79 33.09
C SER A 111 16.20 -11.46 33.45
N GLU A 112 16.98 -10.45 33.80
CA GLU A 112 16.47 -9.09 34.07
C GLU A 112 15.91 -8.45 32.80
N ARG A 113 16.57 -8.59 31.65
CA ARG A 113 16.02 -8.16 30.35
C ARG A 113 14.67 -8.82 30.06
N GLN A 114 14.55 -10.11 30.34
CA GLN A 114 13.29 -10.83 30.15
C GLN A 114 12.21 -10.31 31.09
N GLN A 115 12.54 -10.00 32.34
CA GLN A 115 11.59 -9.42 33.30
C GLN A 115 11.11 -8.04 32.86
N LEU A 116 12.01 -7.15 32.44
CA LEU A 116 11.67 -5.81 31.92
C LEU A 116 10.77 -5.90 30.67
N LYS A 117 11.04 -6.87 29.80
CA LYS A 117 10.24 -7.13 28.61
C LYS A 117 8.83 -7.59 28.98
N ILE A 118 8.66 -8.42 30.00
CA ILE A 118 7.36 -8.86 30.51
C ILE A 118 6.61 -7.67 31.14
N GLU A 119 7.31 -6.87 31.95
CA GLU A 119 6.74 -5.74 32.70
C GLU A 119 6.27 -4.61 31.78
N TYR A 120 7.10 -4.18 30.83
CA TYR A 120 6.83 -2.99 30.00
C TYR A 120 6.36 -3.31 28.58
N GLY A 121 6.51 -4.56 28.12
CA GLY A 121 6.13 -4.96 26.76
C GLY A 121 7.03 -4.40 25.67
N VAL A 122 8.26 -3.99 26.00
CA VAL A 122 9.18 -3.34 25.08
C VAL A 122 10.61 -3.85 25.27
N GLN A 123 11.39 -3.77 24.20
CA GLN A 123 12.83 -4.05 24.13
C GLN A 123 13.47 -3.04 23.17
N TRP A 124 14.80 -3.05 23.06
CA TRP A 124 15.51 -2.12 22.18
C TRP A 124 15.25 -2.36 20.70
N SER A 125 15.00 -1.26 19.97
CA SER A 125 15.05 -1.18 18.52
C SER A 125 15.98 -0.03 18.11
N GLN A 126 16.76 -0.21 17.04
CA GLN A 126 17.57 0.88 16.48
C GLN A 126 16.75 2.12 16.13
N LEU A 127 15.46 1.97 15.83
CA LEU A 127 14.58 3.10 15.52
C LEU A 127 14.46 4.09 16.70
N TYR A 128 14.76 3.68 17.94
CA TYR A 128 14.85 4.59 19.09
C TYR A 128 16.01 5.61 18.99
N HIS A 129 16.94 5.48 18.06
CA HIS A 129 17.91 6.55 17.79
C HIS A 129 17.29 7.72 17.02
N LEU A 130 16.18 7.50 16.29
CA LEU A 130 15.44 8.57 15.61
C LEU A 130 14.62 9.34 16.66
N ARG A 131 15.23 10.35 17.29
CA ARG A 131 14.60 11.15 18.36
C ARG A 131 13.35 11.91 17.90
N TYR A 132 13.21 12.17 16.59
CA TYR A 132 12.03 12.80 16.00
C TYR A 132 10.87 11.81 15.75
N PHE A 133 11.13 10.51 15.81
CA PHE A 133 10.17 9.48 15.42
C PHE A 133 9.50 8.87 16.66
N ASP A 134 8.18 9.05 16.75
CA ASP A 134 7.34 8.40 17.76
C ASP A 134 7.07 6.96 17.32
N LEU A 135 7.64 5.99 18.04
CA LEU A 135 7.50 4.58 17.67
C LEU A 135 6.14 4.00 18.00
N VAL A 136 5.40 4.57 18.95
CA VAL A 136 4.06 4.13 19.32
C VAL A 136 3.08 4.53 18.22
N HIS A 137 3.08 5.80 17.80
CA HIS A 137 2.21 6.30 16.73
C HIS A 137 2.70 5.83 15.36
N GLY A 138 3.99 5.99 15.08
CA GLY A 138 4.63 5.66 13.80
C GLY A 138 4.64 4.17 13.46
N THR A 139 4.47 3.27 14.44
CA THR A 139 4.18 1.86 14.13
C THR A 139 2.70 1.72 13.83
N ILE A 140 2.35 1.67 12.55
CA ILE A 140 0.96 1.68 12.11
C ILE A 140 0.35 0.28 12.08
N ILE A 141 -0.98 0.22 12.08
CA ILE A 141 -1.73 -1.02 11.90
C ILE A 141 -1.99 -1.19 10.40
N ASP A 142 -1.36 -2.19 9.77
CA ASP A 142 -1.63 -2.46 8.35
C ASP A 142 -3.06 -2.96 8.11
N PRO A 143 -3.91 -2.21 7.38
CA PRO A 143 -5.30 -2.55 7.14
C PRO A 143 -5.45 -3.80 6.26
N MET A 144 -4.48 -4.12 5.39
CA MET A 144 -4.55 -5.35 4.60
C MET A 144 -4.49 -6.59 5.50
N HIS A 145 -3.46 -6.71 6.35
CA HIS A 145 -3.32 -7.84 7.25
C HIS A 145 -4.39 -7.85 8.35
N ASN A 146 -4.75 -6.67 8.87
CA ASN A 146 -5.68 -6.55 9.97
C ASN A 146 -7.15 -6.73 9.52
N LEU A 147 -7.63 -5.91 8.58
CA LEU A 147 -9.03 -5.94 8.12
C LEU A 147 -9.32 -7.02 7.06
N PHE A 148 -8.37 -7.31 6.18
CA PHE A 148 -8.62 -8.17 5.01
C PHE A 148 -7.89 -9.51 5.04
N LEU A 149 -7.24 -9.88 6.15
CA LEU A 149 -6.72 -11.23 6.32
C LEU A 149 -7.08 -11.79 7.69
N GLY A 150 -6.70 -11.08 8.75
CA GLY A 150 -6.82 -11.53 10.13
C GLY A 150 -8.25 -11.86 10.55
N THR A 151 -9.09 -10.84 10.66
CA THR A 151 -10.47 -10.98 11.14
C THR A 151 -11.37 -11.83 10.24
N PRO A 152 -11.45 -11.62 8.91
CA PRO A 152 -12.35 -12.43 8.08
C PRO A 152 -12.00 -13.92 8.10
N LYS A 153 -10.70 -14.27 8.06
CA LYS A 153 -10.26 -15.65 8.16
C LYS A 153 -10.63 -16.26 9.52
N ARG A 154 -10.40 -15.51 10.60
CA ARG A 154 -10.79 -15.92 11.96
C ARG A 154 -12.28 -16.21 12.07
N MET A 155 -13.13 -15.33 11.53
CA MET A 155 -14.59 -15.50 11.62
C MET A 155 -15.06 -16.73 10.83
N ILE A 156 -14.53 -16.95 9.62
CA ILE A 156 -14.84 -18.15 8.83
C ILE A 156 -14.44 -19.43 9.57
N GLU A 157 -13.24 -19.47 10.15
CA GLU A 157 -12.76 -20.60 10.95
C GLU A 157 -13.67 -20.86 12.15
N THR A 158 -14.06 -19.80 12.86
CA THR A 158 -14.98 -19.87 14.01
C THR A 158 -16.32 -20.46 13.59
N TRP A 159 -17.00 -19.87 12.59
CA TRP A 159 -18.32 -20.31 12.12
C TRP A 159 -18.32 -21.75 11.60
N THR A 160 -17.22 -22.19 11.00
CA THR A 160 -17.03 -23.59 10.59
C THR A 160 -16.91 -24.49 11.82
N LYS A 161 -16.08 -24.11 12.80
CA LYS A 161 -15.85 -24.88 14.04
C LYS A 161 -17.12 -25.05 14.88
N ILE A 162 -17.93 -24.00 15.01
CA ILE A 162 -19.22 -24.04 15.72
C ILE A 162 -20.37 -24.61 14.87
N LYS A 163 -20.05 -25.19 13.70
CA LYS A 163 -20.98 -25.89 12.79
C LYS A 163 -22.15 -25.02 12.30
N LYS A 164 -21.97 -23.68 12.24
CA LYS A 164 -22.92 -22.74 11.65
C LYS A 164 -22.77 -22.64 10.12
N MET A 165 -21.58 -22.93 9.60
CA MET A 165 -21.36 -23.16 8.16
C MET A 165 -21.08 -24.64 7.90
N LYS A 166 -22.02 -25.34 7.25
CA LYS A 166 -21.89 -26.76 6.85
C LYS A 166 -21.53 -26.86 5.37
N ASN A 167 -21.10 -28.04 4.92
CA ASN A 167 -20.70 -28.28 3.52
C ASN A 167 -21.80 -27.91 2.50
N ASN A 168 -23.06 -28.24 2.79
CA ASN A 168 -24.18 -27.87 1.90
C ASN A 168 -24.34 -26.35 1.79
N ASN A 169 -24.05 -25.58 2.85
CA ASN A 169 -24.03 -24.13 2.79
C ASN A 169 -22.91 -23.63 1.87
N LEU A 170 -21.71 -24.20 1.96
CA LEU A 170 -20.58 -23.82 1.11
C LEU A 170 -20.85 -24.06 -0.38
N LEU A 171 -21.53 -25.16 -0.72
CA LEU A 171 -21.96 -25.47 -2.09
C LEU A 171 -23.00 -24.47 -2.60
N ALA A 172 -23.99 -24.12 -1.78
CA ALA A 172 -24.99 -23.11 -2.14
C ALA A 172 -24.34 -21.73 -2.33
N MET A 173 -23.46 -21.33 -1.41
CA MET A 173 -22.70 -20.08 -1.49
C MET A 173 -21.83 -20.03 -2.75
N GLN A 174 -21.18 -21.14 -3.13
CA GLN A 174 -20.41 -21.23 -4.36
C GLN A 174 -21.27 -20.98 -5.61
N THR A 175 -22.50 -21.52 -5.63
CA THR A 175 -23.44 -21.37 -6.74
C THR A 175 -23.84 -19.90 -6.89
N VAL A 176 -24.24 -19.25 -5.79
CA VAL A 176 -24.57 -17.82 -5.79
C VAL A 176 -23.36 -16.96 -6.15
N ALA A 177 -22.18 -17.24 -5.58
CA ALA A 177 -20.95 -16.50 -5.86
C ALA A 177 -20.56 -16.52 -7.34
N ALA A 178 -20.82 -17.63 -8.05
CA ALA A 178 -20.56 -17.77 -9.47
C ALA A 178 -21.50 -16.91 -10.34
N MET A 179 -22.68 -16.56 -9.84
CA MET A 179 -23.66 -15.70 -10.52
C MET A 179 -23.46 -14.21 -10.20
N MET A 180 -22.65 -13.88 -9.18
CA MET A 180 -22.43 -12.48 -8.79
C MET A 180 -21.55 -11.75 -9.82
N ILE A 181 -22.05 -10.60 -10.27
CA ILE A 181 -21.29 -9.66 -11.08
C ILE A 181 -20.62 -8.67 -10.13
N LEU A 182 -19.30 -8.60 -10.21
CA LEU A 182 -18.50 -7.66 -9.42
C LEU A 182 -18.12 -6.44 -10.28
N PRO A 183 -18.01 -5.25 -9.68
CA PRO A 183 -17.37 -4.12 -10.33
C PRO A 183 -15.90 -4.43 -10.67
N SER A 184 -15.35 -3.76 -11.69
CA SER A 184 -14.03 -4.06 -12.28
C SER A 184 -12.86 -3.98 -11.28
N ASN A 185 -13.00 -3.18 -10.23
CA ASN A 185 -11.99 -2.98 -9.19
C ASN A 185 -12.02 -4.04 -8.07
N TYR A 186 -12.90 -5.04 -8.14
CA TYR A 186 -12.97 -6.14 -7.16
C TYR A 186 -12.45 -7.45 -7.75
N THR A 187 -11.72 -8.19 -6.93
CA THR A 187 -11.12 -9.47 -7.31
C THR A 187 -12.15 -10.59 -7.18
N LYS A 188 -12.46 -11.24 -8.31
CA LYS A 188 -13.24 -12.49 -8.32
C LYS A 188 -12.52 -13.57 -7.50
N LEU A 189 -13.29 -14.34 -6.73
CA LEU A 189 -12.76 -15.49 -5.99
C LEU A 189 -12.26 -16.55 -6.97
N LYS A 190 -10.97 -16.88 -6.89
CA LYS A 190 -10.33 -17.95 -7.68
C LYS A 190 -10.42 -19.29 -6.96
N THR A 191 -10.35 -19.25 -5.63
CA THR A 191 -10.56 -20.44 -4.80
C THR A 191 -12.05 -20.75 -4.72
N LYS A 192 -12.42 -22.01 -4.99
CA LYS A 192 -13.81 -22.46 -4.85
C LYS A 192 -14.19 -22.51 -3.37
N ILE A 193 -15.21 -21.74 -2.96
CA ILE A 193 -15.79 -21.74 -1.60
C ILE A 193 -16.14 -23.16 -1.14
N GLY A 194 -16.64 -24.00 -2.07
CA GLY A 194 -16.97 -25.40 -1.78
C GLY A 194 -15.78 -26.27 -1.36
N LYS A 195 -14.54 -25.84 -1.63
CA LYS A 195 -13.30 -26.48 -1.15
C LYS A 195 -12.78 -25.87 0.15
N GLY A 196 -13.56 -24.99 0.78
CA GLY A 196 -13.16 -24.18 1.91
C GLY A 196 -12.50 -22.86 1.51
N PHE A 197 -12.03 -22.13 2.51
CA PHE A 197 -11.43 -20.80 2.36
C PHE A 197 -9.89 -20.83 2.48
N SER A 198 -9.30 -22.03 2.51
CA SER A 198 -7.86 -22.18 2.53
C SER A 198 -7.27 -21.61 1.23
N HIS A 199 -6.18 -20.84 1.35
CA HIS A 199 -5.44 -20.23 0.22
C HIS A 199 -6.06 -19.00 -0.47
N MET A 200 -7.16 -18.44 0.04
CA MET A 200 -7.60 -17.11 -0.43
C MET A 200 -6.54 -16.06 -0.15
N LYS A 201 -6.21 -15.27 -1.18
CA LYS A 201 -5.28 -14.13 -1.10
C LYS A 201 -5.96 -12.91 -0.48
N ALA A 202 -5.16 -11.95 -0.03
CA ALA A 202 -5.65 -10.71 0.59
C ALA A 202 -6.68 -9.96 -0.30
N GLU A 203 -6.47 -9.88 -1.61
CA GLU A 203 -7.40 -9.21 -2.53
C GLU A 203 -8.75 -9.93 -2.64
N GLU A 204 -8.74 -11.27 -2.58
CA GLU A 204 -9.96 -12.09 -2.55
C GLU A 204 -10.70 -11.90 -1.23
N TRP A 205 -9.97 -11.83 -0.11
CA TRP A 205 -10.56 -11.54 1.19
C TRP A 205 -11.11 -10.12 1.31
N LYS A 206 -10.47 -9.13 0.68
CA LYS A 206 -11.03 -7.77 0.57
C LYS A 206 -12.37 -7.81 -0.16
N SER A 207 -12.43 -8.49 -1.30
CA SER A 207 -13.67 -8.65 -2.08
C SER A 207 -14.71 -9.48 -1.31
N TRP A 208 -14.26 -10.45 -0.52
CA TRP A 208 -15.10 -11.22 0.40
C TRP A 208 -15.79 -10.32 1.41
N VAL A 209 -15.01 -9.52 2.16
CA VAL A 209 -15.55 -8.63 3.19
C VAL A 209 -16.49 -7.61 2.57
N LEU A 210 -16.05 -6.90 1.53
CA LEU A 210 -16.78 -5.74 1.00
C LEU A 210 -18.03 -6.10 0.19
N VAL A 211 -18.08 -7.29 -0.41
CA VAL A 211 -19.16 -7.66 -1.34
C VAL A 211 -19.76 -9.01 -0.99
N TYR A 212 -19.01 -10.10 -1.16
CA TYR A 212 -19.58 -11.45 -1.10
C TYR A 212 -20.22 -11.78 0.24
N SER A 213 -19.56 -11.44 1.35
CA SER A 213 -20.00 -11.88 2.68
C SER A 213 -21.38 -11.34 3.05
N SER A 214 -21.72 -10.12 2.63
CA SER A 214 -23.02 -9.50 2.87
C SER A 214 -24.19 -10.25 2.21
N VAL A 215 -23.93 -10.90 1.08
CA VAL A 215 -24.92 -11.69 0.32
C VAL A 215 -24.89 -13.15 0.76
N LEU A 216 -23.70 -13.75 0.78
CA LEU A 216 -23.53 -15.18 0.92
C LEU A 216 -23.72 -15.68 2.36
N LEU A 217 -23.48 -14.84 3.38
CA LEU A 217 -23.66 -15.25 4.78
C LEU A 217 -25.10 -15.07 5.28
N LYS A 218 -25.90 -14.22 4.64
CA LYS A 218 -27.27 -13.92 5.06
C LYS A 218 -28.17 -15.17 5.17
N PRO A 219 -28.18 -16.11 4.21
CA PRO A 219 -28.99 -17.33 4.34
C PRO A 219 -28.33 -18.43 5.19
N VAL A 220 -27.12 -18.20 5.71
CA VAL A 220 -26.31 -19.22 6.39
C VAL A 220 -26.18 -18.96 7.88
N LEU A 221 -25.94 -17.72 8.29
CA LEU A 221 -25.73 -17.35 9.68
C LEU A 221 -27.04 -16.95 10.37
N PRO A 222 -27.20 -17.27 11.67
CA PRO A 222 -28.25 -16.67 12.49
C PRO A 222 -28.21 -15.14 12.47
N SER A 223 -29.38 -14.50 12.60
CA SER A 223 -29.53 -13.04 12.45
C SER A 223 -28.62 -12.23 13.37
N ASN A 224 -28.41 -12.65 14.62
CA ASN A 224 -27.52 -11.96 15.55
C ASN A 224 -26.05 -11.97 15.06
N MET A 225 -25.56 -13.13 14.62
CA MET A 225 -24.20 -13.28 14.10
C MET A 225 -24.00 -12.53 12.78
N PHE A 226 -25.00 -12.57 11.89
CA PHE A 226 -24.96 -11.86 10.62
C PHE A 226 -24.98 -10.35 10.84
N ASN A 227 -25.86 -9.84 11.71
CA ASN A 227 -25.93 -8.41 12.03
C ASN A 227 -24.62 -7.91 12.62
N GLY A 228 -24.03 -8.65 13.56
CA GLY A 228 -22.69 -8.39 14.09
C GLY A 228 -21.65 -8.23 12.99
N TRP A 229 -21.57 -9.20 12.07
CA TRP A 229 -20.68 -9.14 10.91
C TRP A 229 -20.97 -7.95 9.97
N MET A 230 -22.23 -7.53 9.83
CA MET A 230 -22.56 -6.40 8.97
C MET A 230 -22.05 -5.06 9.51
N HIS A 231 -21.85 -4.90 10.83
CA HIS A 231 -21.15 -3.73 11.37
C HIS A 231 -19.71 -3.68 10.84
N TYR A 232 -19.01 -4.82 10.87
CA TYR A 232 -17.66 -4.94 10.31
C TYR A 232 -17.60 -4.60 8.81
N VAL A 233 -18.53 -5.13 8.02
CA VAL A 233 -18.63 -4.84 6.57
C VAL A 233 -18.85 -3.35 6.34
N LYS A 234 -19.77 -2.71 7.08
CA LYS A 234 -20.05 -1.27 6.97
C LYS A 234 -18.82 -0.43 7.28
N ALA A 235 -18.10 -0.76 8.36
CA ALA A 235 -16.85 -0.09 8.69
C ALA A 235 -15.84 -0.21 7.55
N CYS A 236 -15.58 -1.43 7.07
CA CYS A 236 -14.61 -1.66 5.99
C CYS A 236 -14.98 -0.91 4.71
N CYS A 237 -16.26 -0.87 4.32
CA CYS A 237 -16.73 -0.12 3.14
C CYS A 237 -16.49 1.39 3.26
N ILE A 238 -16.55 1.94 4.47
CA ILE A 238 -16.21 3.34 4.71
C ILE A 238 -14.70 3.55 4.64
N LEU A 239 -13.93 2.70 5.33
CA LEU A 239 -12.48 2.85 5.47
C LEU A 239 -11.72 2.73 4.14
N VAL A 240 -12.15 1.87 3.21
CA VAL A 240 -11.44 1.65 1.93
C VAL A 240 -11.58 2.79 0.92
N LYS A 241 -12.31 3.85 1.26
CA LYS A 241 -12.47 4.99 0.36
C LYS A 241 -11.12 5.72 0.17
N PRO A 242 -10.77 6.14 -1.06
CA PRO A 242 -9.52 6.88 -1.30
C PRO A 242 -9.45 8.22 -0.57
N SER A 243 -10.61 8.81 -0.25
CA SER A 243 -10.75 10.01 0.56
C SER A 243 -11.85 9.78 1.59
N ILE A 244 -11.60 10.20 2.84
CA ILE A 244 -12.47 10.00 3.99
C ILE A 244 -12.43 11.23 4.90
N SER A 245 -13.60 11.71 5.32
CA SER A 245 -13.74 12.80 6.30
C SER A 245 -13.65 12.27 7.73
N PHE A 246 -13.26 13.10 8.71
CA PHE A 246 -13.26 12.72 10.14
C PHE A 246 -14.60 12.14 10.64
N ILE A 247 -15.73 12.74 10.28
CA ILE A 247 -17.07 12.21 10.61
C ILE A 247 -17.28 10.75 10.13
N LYS A 248 -16.68 10.40 8.99
CA LYS A 248 -16.74 9.04 8.43
C LYS A 248 -15.76 8.10 9.13
N ILE A 249 -14.63 8.60 9.61
CA ILE A 249 -13.69 7.87 10.46
C ILE A 249 -14.40 7.52 11.79
N ASP A 250 -15.04 8.49 12.44
CA ASP A 250 -15.83 8.26 13.66
C ASP A 250 -16.96 7.24 13.45
N GLN A 251 -17.65 7.35 12.31
CA GLN A 251 -18.71 6.40 11.95
C GLN A 251 -18.15 4.98 11.75
N ALA A 252 -17.02 4.84 11.06
CA ALA A 252 -16.38 3.54 10.86
C ALA A 252 -15.86 2.96 12.18
N HIS A 253 -15.30 3.79 13.06
CA HIS A 253 -14.86 3.39 14.39
C HIS A 253 -16.01 2.84 15.23
N ARG A 254 -17.15 3.54 15.29
CA ARG A 254 -18.35 3.03 15.97
C ARG A 254 -18.81 1.67 15.44
N TYR A 255 -18.82 1.49 14.12
CA TYR A 255 -19.15 0.19 13.53
C TYR A 255 -18.13 -0.91 13.88
N LEU A 256 -16.84 -0.60 13.99
CA LEU A 256 -15.84 -1.57 14.46
C LEU A 256 -16.05 -1.91 15.94
N GLN A 257 -16.39 -0.93 16.77
CA GLN A 257 -16.70 -1.13 18.19
C GLN A 257 -17.94 -2.02 18.36
N GLU A 258 -19.03 -1.72 17.66
CA GLU A 258 -20.26 -2.52 17.66
C GLU A 258 -20.00 -3.96 17.17
N PHE A 259 -19.15 -4.14 16.16
CA PHE A 259 -18.72 -5.47 15.73
C PHE A 259 -17.98 -6.24 16.83
N CYS A 260 -17.02 -5.59 17.48
CA CYS A 260 -16.20 -6.20 18.52
C CYS A 260 -17.04 -6.57 19.76
N GLN A 261 -17.92 -5.67 20.21
CA GLN A 261 -18.90 -5.93 21.27
C GLN A 261 -19.84 -7.08 20.90
N SER A 262 -20.38 -7.09 19.67
CA SER A 262 -21.18 -8.21 19.19
C SER A 262 -20.43 -9.55 19.22
N CYS A 263 -19.11 -9.53 18.97
CA CYS A 263 -18.29 -10.73 19.07
C CYS A 263 -18.11 -11.19 20.52
N GLU A 264 -17.91 -10.25 21.44
CA GLU A 264 -17.81 -10.51 22.89
C GLU A 264 -19.10 -11.11 23.45
N ASP A 265 -20.26 -10.60 23.03
CA ASP A 265 -21.57 -11.10 23.48
C ASP A 265 -21.92 -12.47 22.89
N THR A 266 -21.45 -12.77 21.68
CA THR A 266 -21.91 -13.93 20.89
C THR A 266 -20.99 -15.14 21.02
N TYR A 267 -19.69 -14.92 21.20
CA TYR A 267 -18.68 -15.98 21.10
C TYR A 267 -17.89 -16.15 22.40
N GLU A 268 -17.31 -17.33 22.57
CA GLU A 268 -16.38 -17.57 23.67
C GLU A 268 -15.15 -16.63 23.58
N PRO A 269 -14.59 -16.19 24.73
CA PRO A 269 -13.38 -15.35 24.84
C PRO A 269 -12.27 -15.65 23.84
N LYS A 270 -11.94 -16.93 23.66
CA LYS A 270 -10.89 -17.40 22.75
C LYS A 270 -11.07 -16.95 21.30
N VAL A 271 -12.28 -16.57 20.87
CA VAL A 271 -12.56 -16.10 19.51
C VAL A 271 -12.00 -14.71 19.28
N LEU A 272 -11.99 -13.87 20.31
CA LEU A 272 -11.43 -12.52 20.24
C LEU A 272 -9.94 -12.58 19.95
N THR A 273 -9.47 -11.62 19.15
CA THR A 273 -8.08 -11.62 18.68
C THR A 273 -7.48 -10.24 18.79
N CYS A 274 -6.14 -10.21 18.82
CA CYS A 274 -5.37 -8.98 18.70
C CYS A 274 -5.78 -8.14 17.47
N ASN A 275 -6.18 -8.77 16.36
CA ASN A 275 -6.67 -8.02 15.20
C ASN A 275 -7.94 -7.24 15.52
N MET A 276 -8.93 -7.87 16.15
CA MET A 276 -10.18 -7.23 16.55
C MET A 276 -9.94 -6.08 17.53
N TYR A 277 -9.02 -6.28 18.47
CA TYR A 277 -8.62 -5.24 19.40
C TYR A 277 -7.98 -4.04 18.69
N LEU A 278 -7.05 -4.30 17.76
CA LEU A 278 -6.38 -3.25 16.99
C LEU A 278 -7.32 -2.49 16.04
N HIS A 279 -8.49 -3.03 15.69
CA HIS A 279 -9.49 -2.30 14.90
C HIS A 279 -9.85 -0.95 15.53
N LEU A 280 -9.92 -0.90 16.86
CA LEU A 280 -10.31 0.33 17.56
C LEU A 280 -9.19 1.37 17.58
N HIS A 281 -7.94 0.97 17.34
CA HIS A 281 -6.79 1.87 17.17
C HIS A 281 -6.58 2.31 15.72
N LEU A 282 -7.35 1.80 14.75
CA LEU A 282 -7.30 2.30 13.38
C LEU A 282 -7.80 3.74 13.29
N HIS A 283 -8.68 4.16 14.19
CA HIS A 283 -9.18 5.54 14.28
C HIS A 283 -8.01 6.52 14.35
N ASP A 284 -7.19 6.41 15.39
CA ASP A 284 -6.03 7.29 15.62
C ASP A 284 -5.02 7.17 14.49
N THR A 285 -4.76 5.95 14.01
CA THR A 285 -3.84 5.71 12.89
C THR A 285 -4.27 6.44 11.62
N ILE A 286 -5.57 6.50 11.32
CA ILE A 286 -6.10 7.18 10.13
C ILE A 286 -6.10 8.70 10.33
N HIS A 287 -6.29 9.19 11.56
CA HIS A 287 -6.13 10.61 11.88
C HIS A 287 -4.69 11.07 11.63
N ASP A 288 -3.70 10.26 12.01
CA ASP A 288 -2.28 10.60 11.87
C ASP A 288 -1.78 10.48 10.42
N PHE A 289 -2.19 9.44 9.70
CA PHE A 289 -1.58 9.05 8.41
C PHE A 289 -2.52 9.15 7.21
N GLY A 290 -3.77 9.55 7.42
CA GLY A 290 -4.77 9.69 6.37
C GLY A 290 -5.45 8.37 5.98
N PRO A 291 -6.11 8.30 4.81
CA PRO A 291 -6.88 7.14 4.39
C PRO A 291 -6.04 5.86 4.30
N VAL A 292 -6.61 4.72 4.69
CA VAL A 292 -5.95 3.38 4.65
C VAL A 292 -5.37 3.01 3.29
N TYR A 293 -5.93 3.57 2.20
CA TYR A 293 -5.43 3.39 0.84
C TYR A 293 -3.98 3.87 0.68
N GLY A 294 -3.57 4.88 1.44
CA GLY A 294 -2.23 5.48 1.37
C GLY A 294 -1.13 4.62 1.98
N TYR A 295 -1.45 3.70 2.90
CA TYR A 295 -0.45 2.96 3.67
C TYR A 295 -0.67 1.45 3.81
N TRP A 296 -1.76 0.90 3.27
CA TRP A 296 -1.98 -0.55 3.25
C TRP A 296 -0.93 -1.31 2.40
N LEU A 297 -0.66 -2.56 2.76
CA LEU A 297 0.47 -3.30 2.19
C LEU A 297 0.16 -4.14 0.94
N PHE A 298 -0.98 -3.93 0.28
CA PHE A 298 -1.31 -4.65 -0.96
C PHE A 298 -0.24 -4.47 -2.05
N GLY A 299 0.20 -3.21 -2.25
CA GLY A 299 1.25 -2.89 -3.21
C GLY A 299 2.60 -3.47 -2.80
N PHE A 300 2.96 -3.31 -1.52
CA PHE A 300 4.20 -3.83 -0.96
C PHE A 300 4.33 -5.35 -1.12
N GLU A 301 3.29 -6.12 -0.79
CA GLU A 301 3.30 -7.57 -0.96
C GLU A 301 3.36 -8.01 -2.42
N ARG A 302 2.82 -7.20 -3.35
CA ARG A 302 2.98 -7.44 -4.78
C ARG A 302 4.44 -7.31 -5.21
N TYR A 303 5.14 -6.28 -4.71
CA TYR A 303 6.57 -6.13 -4.92
C TYR A 303 7.40 -7.26 -4.29
N ASN A 304 7.03 -7.72 -3.09
CA ASN A 304 7.62 -8.93 -2.49
C ASN A 304 7.47 -10.16 -3.40
N GLY A 305 6.32 -10.29 -4.06
CA GLY A 305 6.07 -11.32 -5.06
C GLY A 305 7.03 -11.24 -6.25
N LEU A 306 7.30 -10.04 -6.77
CA LEU A 306 8.28 -9.81 -7.84
C LEU A 306 9.70 -10.19 -7.38
N LEU A 307 10.12 -9.67 -6.22
CA LEU A 307 11.43 -9.97 -5.62
C LEU A 307 11.62 -11.49 -5.47
N LYS A 308 10.62 -12.21 -4.95
CA LYS A 308 10.69 -13.66 -4.75
C LYS A 308 10.89 -14.45 -6.06
N ASN A 309 10.47 -13.91 -7.19
CA ASN A 309 10.59 -14.56 -8.50
C ASN A 309 11.92 -14.27 -9.21
N ASN A 310 12.75 -13.39 -8.65
CA ASN A 310 14.09 -13.12 -9.16
C ASN A 310 15.01 -14.32 -8.91
N LYS A 311 15.28 -15.08 -9.98
CA LYS A 311 16.30 -16.13 -9.98
C LYS A 311 17.68 -15.47 -9.87
N THR A 312 18.41 -15.80 -8.81
CA THR A 312 19.82 -15.42 -8.65
C THR A 312 20.70 -16.66 -8.62
N ASN A 313 21.93 -16.56 -9.13
CA ASN A 313 22.93 -17.63 -9.06
C ASN A 313 23.63 -17.71 -7.68
N ARG A 314 23.28 -16.80 -6.75
CA ARG A 314 23.81 -16.69 -5.37
C ARG A 314 25.34 -16.56 -5.29
N LYS A 315 25.94 -15.92 -6.30
CA LYS A 315 27.35 -15.54 -6.32
C LYS A 315 27.49 -14.03 -6.09
N ASP A 316 28.72 -13.54 -6.02
CA ASP A 316 29.05 -12.13 -5.78
C ASP A 316 28.24 -11.16 -6.67
N GLY A 317 27.90 -9.99 -6.13
CA GLY A 317 27.04 -9.00 -6.80
C GLY A 317 25.53 -9.33 -6.73
N PHE A 318 25.12 -10.09 -5.71
CA PHE A 318 23.72 -10.43 -5.46
C PHE A 318 22.85 -9.17 -5.34
N GLU A 319 23.30 -8.20 -4.54
CA GLU A 319 22.60 -6.95 -4.25
C GLU A 319 22.33 -6.17 -5.55
N THR A 320 23.37 -5.98 -6.37
CA THR A 320 23.27 -5.30 -7.67
C THR A 320 22.33 -6.03 -8.62
N THR A 321 22.45 -7.35 -8.73
CA THR A 321 21.56 -8.16 -9.59
C THR A 321 20.11 -8.07 -9.14
N TYR A 322 19.87 -8.10 -7.82
CA TYR A 322 18.54 -8.02 -7.24
C TYR A 322 17.94 -6.64 -7.47
N MET A 323 18.71 -5.57 -7.26
CA MET A 323 18.29 -4.20 -7.47
C MET A 323 17.96 -3.93 -8.94
N THR A 324 18.87 -4.26 -9.87
CA THR A 324 18.65 -4.06 -11.32
C THR A 324 17.42 -4.82 -11.80
N LYS A 325 17.27 -6.08 -11.39
CA LYS A 325 16.13 -6.90 -11.83
C LYS A 325 14.82 -6.46 -11.20
N PHE A 326 14.81 -6.13 -9.91
CA PHE A 326 13.64 -5.59 -9.25
C PHE A 326 13.17 -4.30 -9.90
N THR A 327 14.08 -3.34 -10.13
CA THR A 327 13.77 -2.08 -10.81
C THR A 327 13.20 -2.34 -12.20
N ALA A 328 13.82 -3.22 -12.99
CA ALA A 328 13.31 -3.57 -14.31
C ALA A 328 11.90 -4.18 -14.26
N ASP A 329 11.62 -5.09 -13.32
CA ASP A 329 10.32 -5.75 -13.20
C ASP A 329 9.23 -4.85 -12.58
N ALA A 330 9.61 -4.00 -11.61
CA ALA A 330 8.72 -3.05 -10.92
C ALA A 330 8.20 -1.99 -11.89
N TYR A 331 9.07 -1.49 -12.77
CA TYR A 331 8.73 -0.50 -13.78
C TYR A 331 8.40 -1.12 -15.14
N LYS A 332 8.32 -2.46 -15.25
CA LYS A 332 8.00 -3.15 -16.51
C LYS A 332 6.69 -2.68 -17.13
N ALA A 333 5.69 -2.35 -16.31
CA ALA A 333 4.41 -1.82 -16.77
C ALA A 333 4.53 -0.41 -17.36
N ASP A 334 5.43 0.42 -16.82
CA ASP A 334 5.75 1.73 -17.39
C ASP A 334 6.38 1.55 -18.78
N TYR A 335 7.09 0.45 -19.02
CA TYR A 335 7.60 0.05 -20.34
C TYR A 335 6.59 -0.73 -21.20
N SER A 336 5.45 -1.18 -20.65
CA SER A 336 4.51 -2.12 -21.30
C SER A 336 3.08 -1.60 -21.37
N LEU A 337 2.86 -0.29 -21.34
CA LEU A 337 1.56 0.33 -21.66
C LEU A 337 1.17 -0.06 -23.10
N LYS A 338 0.49 -1.21 -23.24
CA LYS A 338 -0.40 -1.44 -24.37
C LYS A 338 -1.55 -0.46 -24.18
N GLU A 339 -1.57 0.56 -25.03
CA GLU A 339 -2.68 1.49 -25.17
C GLU A 339 -4.00 0.70 -25.22
N SER A 340 -4.83 0.85 -24.19
CA SER A 340 -6.27 0.74 -24.40
C SER A 340 -6.70 2.11 -24.89
N THR A 341 -6.80 2.28 -26.20
CA THR A 341 -7.39 3.48 -26.78
C THR A 341 -8.83 3.61 -26.26
N MET A 342 -9.11 4.71 -25.58
CA MET A 342 -10.49 5.10 -25.26
C MET A 342 -11.19 5.33 -26.61
N SER A 343 -12.40 4.81 -26.80
CA SER A 343 -13.04 4.94 -28.11
C SER A 343 -13.32 6.42 -28.40
N ASP A 344 -13.23 6.83 -29.66
CA ASP A 344 -13.54 8.21 -30.09
C ASP A 344 -14.96 8.66 -29.71
N ILE A 345 -15.84 7.70 -29.37
CA ILE A 345 -17.23 7.93 -28.95
C ILE A 345 -17.32 8.30 -27.46
N ASP A 346 -16.39 7.79 -26.63
CA ASP A 346 -16.41 8.00 -25.18
C ASP A 346 -15.67 9.28 -24.77
N TYR A 347 -14.72 9.73 -25.60
CA TYR A 347 -13.91 10.94 -25.35
C TYR A 347 -14.73 12.24 -25.25
N PRO A 348 -15.70 12.53 -26.14
CA PRO A 348 -16.53 13.72 -26.03
C PRO A 348 -17.35 13.75 -24.73
N GLN A 349 -17.86 12.61 -24.28
CA GLN A 349 -18.65 12.50 -23.05
C GLN A 349 -17.80 12.78 -21.80
N LEU A 350 -16.56 12.27 -21.81
CA LEU A 350 -15.60 12.53 -20.75
C LEU A 350 -15.18 14.01 -20.73
N LEU A 351 -14.92 14.60 -21.89
CA LEU A 351 -14.60 16.02 -22.02
C LEU A 351 -15.72 16.90 -21.45
N ASP A 352 -16.98 16.62 -21.80
CA ASP A 352 -18.14 17.34 -21.26
C ASP A 352 -18.28 17.16 -19.75
N TYR A 353 -18.06 15.94 -19.24
CA TYR A 353 -18.00 15.70 -17.80
C TYR A 353 -16.96 16.60 -17.12
N TYR A 354 -15.74 16.72 -17.67
CA TYR A 354 -14.68 17.55 -17.11
C TYR A 354 -15.01 19.04 -17.17
N LYS A 355 -15.61 19.53 -18.26
CA LYS A 355 -16.07 20.93 -18.35
C LYS A 355 -17.04 21.29 -17.23
N ILE A 356 -17.97 20.37 -16.92
CA ILE A 356 -19.00 20.57 -15.89
C ILE A 356 -18.43 20.36 -14.49
N ALA A 357 -17.77 19.23 -14.23
CA ALA A 357 -17.33 18.82 -12.90
C ALA A 357 -16.28 19.77 -12.30
N TYR A 358 -15.50 20.45 -13.16
CA TYR A 358 -14.42 21.33 -12.74
C TYR A 358 -14.62 22.80 -13.15
N ALA A 359 -15.82 23.16 -13.63
CA ALA A 359 -16.16 24.52 -14.07
C ALA A 359 -15.15 25.11 -15.08
N MET A 360 -14.71 24.29 -16.05
CA MET A 360 -13.73 24.65 -17.08
C MET A 360 -14.39 24.67 -18.48
N PRO A 361 -15.22 25.67 -18.81
CA PRO A 361 -15.97 25.69 -20.08
C PRO A 361 -15.07 25.79 -21.32
N ASN A 362 -13.85 26.31 -21.15
CA ASN A 362 -12.87 26.54 -22.23
C ASN A 362 -11.99 25.33 -22.52
N LEU A 363 -12.22 24.18 -21.87
CA LEU A 363 -11.51 22.94 -22.19
C LEU A 363 -11.93 22.48 -23.60
N ILE A 364 -10.98 22.16 -24.47
CA ILE A 364 -11.27 21.77 -25.86
C ILE A 364 -10.74 20.38 -26.18
N SER A 365 -11.31 19.77 -27.22
CA SER A 365 -10.88 18.46 -27.71
C SER A 365 -9.43 18.50 -28.18
N TYR A 366 -8.73 17.36 -28.10
CA TYR A 366 -7.39 17.24 -28.68
C TYR A 366 -7.37 17.49 -30.20
N HIS A 367 -8.48 17.23 -30.90
CA HIS A 367 -8.65 17.57 -32.32
C HIS A 367 -8.63 19.08 -32.57
N ASP A 368 -9.08 19.87 -31.59
CA ASP A 368 -9.21 21.32 -31.69
C ASP A 368 -8.09 22.05 -30.93
N ALA A 369 -7.11 21.32 -30.37
CA ALA A 369 -6.11 21.83 -29.43
C ALA A 369 -5.41 23.13 -29.90
N ARG A 370 -5.26 23.33 -31.21
CA ARG A 370 -4.67 24.55 -31.82
C ARG A 370 -5.49 25.82 -31.59
N LEU A 371 -6.76 25.69 -31.25
CA LEU A 371 -7.69 26.79 -30.94
C LEU A 371 -7.68 27.12 -29.43
N SER A 372 -6.92 26.37 -28.62
CA SER A 372 -6.81 26.62 -27.18
C SER A 372 -5.87 27.78 -26.92
N GLN A 373 -6.30 28.71 -26.07
CA GLN A 373 -5.41 29.74 -25.51
C GLN A 373 -4.27 29.17 -24.65
N TYR A 374 -4.31 27.86 -24.34
CA TYR A 374 -3.30 27.14 -23.57
C TYR A 374 -2.41 26.24 -24.46
N PHE A 375 -2.46 26.39 -25.79
CA PHE A 375 -1.66 25.60 -26.71
C PHE A 375 -0.19 26.03 -26.69
N VAL A 376 0.71 25.09 -26.36
CA VAL A 376 2.17 25.29 -26.40
C VAL A 376 2.69 24.84 -27.78
N ASN A 377 3.45 25.69 -28.45
CA ASN A 377 4.00 25.42 -29.78
C ASN A 377 5.12 24.35 -29.68
N ASN A 378 4.88 23.15 -30.21
CA ASN A 378 5.88 22.08 -30.25
C ASN A 378 6.79 22.23 -31.48
N GLN A 379 8.01 22.76 -31.33
CA GLN A 379 9.05 22.60 -32.36
C GLN A 379 9.73 21.23 -32.22
N ILE A 380 9.74 20.45 -33.29
CA ILE A 380 10.43 19.15 -33.36
C ILE A 380 11.85 19.40 -33.87
N THR A 381 12.86 19.03 -33.08
CA THR A 381 14.26 19.04 -33.54
C THR A 381 14.68 17.64 -33.93
N GLN A 382 15.02 17.43 -35.21
CA GLN A 382 15.56 16.15 -35.69
C GLN A 382 17.06 16.05 -35.36
N LEU A 383 17.46 14.95 -34.73
CA LEU A 383 18.87 14.63 -34.47
C LEU A 383 19.37 13.57 -35.46
N LYS A 384 20.60 13.75 -35.96
CA LYS A 384 21.23 12.79 -36.89
C LYS A 384 21.67 11.50 -36.20
N SER A 385 22.02 11.55 -34.93
CA SER A 385 22.36 10.38 -34.13
C SER A 385 22.23 10.66 -32.63
N ILE A 386 21.98 9.63 -31.82
CA ILE A 386 22.00 9.69 -30.36
C ILE A 386 22.78 8.50 -29.79
N ASP A 387 23.66 8.74 -28.82
CA ASP A 387 24.33 7.68 -28.06
C ASP A 387 23.58 7.44 -26.75
N LEU A 388 23.16 6.19 -26.53
CA LEU A 388 22.51 5.76 -25.30
C LEU A 388 23.26 4.54 -24.76
N LEU A 389 23.85 4.71 -23.57
CA LEU A 389 24.52 3.65 -22.82
C LEU A 389 25.62 2.92 -23.62
N GLY A 390 26.34 3.67 -24.47
CA GLY A 390 27.44 3.13 -25.29
C GLY A 390 26.99 2.46 -26.59
N GLN A 391 25.72 2.61 -26.97
CA GLN A 391 25.20 2.27 -28.30
C GLN A 391 24.75 3.53 -29.03
N THR A 392 25.34 3.76 -30.21
CA THR A 392 24.99 4.88 -31.08
C THR A 392 23.87 4.49 -32.05
N TYR A 393 22.75 5.19 -31.98
CA TYR A 393 21.62 5.07 -32.89
C TYR A 393 21.74 6.18 -33.95
N ILE A 394 21.83 5.79 -35.22
CA ILE A 394 22.01 6.71 -36.34
C ILE A 394 20.72 6.70 -37.17
N GLY A 395 20.18 7.88 -37.47
CA GLY A 395 19.02 8.00 -38.36
C GLY A 395 19.38 7.55 -39.78
N ASN A 396 18.54 6.73 -40.41
CA ASN A 396 18.77 6.26 -41.76
C ASN A 396 18.59 7.42 -42.75
N ASN A 397 19.54 7.62 -43.66
CA ASN A 397 19.54 8.73 -44.64
C ASN A 397 18.52 8.55 -45.80
N SER A 398 17.43 7.82 -45.59
CA SER A 398 16.26 7.88 -46.48
C SER A 398 15.26 8.85 -45.88
N SER A 399 15.01 9.94 -46.60
CA SER A 399 14.07 11.01 -46.25
C SER A 399 12.78 10.47 -45.63
N ASP A 400 12.49 10.97 -44.42
CA ASP A 400 11.29 10.82 -43.58
C ASP A 400 11.34 9.88 -42.36
N GLU A 401 12.45 9.20 -42.05
CA GLU A 401 12.61 8.44 -40.80
C GLU A 401 13.77 8.97 -39.92
N GLY A 402 13.53 10.08 -39.22
CA GLY A 402 14.41 10.61 -38.18
C GLY A 402 13.84 10.46 -36.77
N ILE A 403 14.69 10.24 -35.76
CA ILE A 403 14.28 10.26 -34.35
C ILE A 403 13.90 11.71 -33.98
N ALA A 404 12.62 11.92 -33.65
CA ALA A 404 12.08 13.19 -33.20
C ALA A 404 12.08 13.28 -31.67
N ILE A 405 12.71 14.32 -31.11
CA ILE A 405 12.61 14.65 -29.69
C ILE A 405 11.69 15.88 -29.55
N CYS A 406 10.61 15.74 -28.77
CA CYS A 406 9.75 16.84 -28.36
C CYS A 406 10.16 17.33 -26.97
N LEU A 407 10.59 18.59 -26.85
CA LEU A 407 10.79 19.27 -25.58
C LEU A 407 9.75 20.38 -25.45
N PRO A 408 8.90 20.40 -24.41
CA PRO A 408 8.02 21.53 -24.15
C PRO A 408 8.79 22.67 -23.45
N GLU A 409 8.70 23.88 -24.00
CA GLU A 409 9.06 25.12 -23.27
C GLU A 409 7.84 25.63 -22.49
N PHE A 410 7.96 25.74 -21.17
CA PHE A 410 6.91 26.32 -20.31
C PHE A 410 7.30 27.74 -19.88
N TYR A 411 6.37 28.70 -19.99
CA TYR A 411 6.53 30.05 -19.44
C TYR A 411 6.17 30.09 -17.94
N ALA A 412 6.83 30.97 -17.19
CA ALA A 412 6.74 31.08 -15.73
C ALA A 412 5.31 31.31 -15.20
N ASP A 413 4.42 31.90 -16.00
CA ASP A 413 3.04 32.23 -15.60
C ASP A 413 2.12 30.98 -15.52
N ASN A 414 2.57 29.82 -16.02
CA ASN A 414 1.80 28.57 -16.02
C ASN A 414 1.86 27.79 -14.69
N TYR A 415 2.65 28.24 -13.71
CA TYR A 415 2.79 27.56 -12.42
C TYR A 415 1.56 27.68 -11.51
N HIS A 416 0.68 28.65 -11.74
CA HIS A 416 -0.45 28.93 -10.83
C HIS A 416 -1.76 28.19 -11.17
N SER A 417 -1.78 27.32 -12.18
CA SER A 417 -3.03 26.64 -12.63
C SER A 417 -3.02 25.12 -12.50
N ILE A 418 -2.11 24.53 -11.71
CA ILE A 418 -2.05 23.08 -11.51
C ILE A 418 -2.32 22.73 -10.05
N LEU A 419 -3.55 22.29 -9.76
CA LEU A 419 -3.85 21.54 -8.54
C LEU A 419 -3.65 20.03 -8.78
N PRO A 420 -3.31 19.26 -7.73
CA PRO A 420 -2.60 18.01 -7.84
C PRO A 420 -3.56 16.85 -8.11
N VAL A 421 -3.38 16.18 -9.25
CA VAL A 421 -3.77 14.77 -9.41
C VAL A 421 -2.56 14.04 -9.99
N HIS A 422 -2.20 12.99 -9.29
CA HIS A 422 -1.07 12.09 -9.53
C HIS A 422 -0.86 11.69 -11.02
N TYR A 423 0.37 11.90 -11.49
CA TYR A 423 1.10 11.29 -12.62
C TYR A 423 0.57 11.49 -14.06
N ILE A 424 1.35 12.20 -14.88
CA ILE A 424 2.13 11.69 -16.05
C ILE A 424 3.26 12.71 -16.32
N HIS A 425 4.50 12.35 -15.98
CA HIS A 425 5.71 13.04 -16.43
C HIS A 425 6.69 11.96 -16.91
N LEU A 426 6.43 11.39 -18.08
CA LEU A 426 7.40 10.58 -18.81
C LEU A 426 7.64 11.28 -20.15
N GLU A 427 8.89 11.57 -20.48
CA GLU A 427 9.26 11.86 -21.85
C GLU A 427 9.01 10.60 -22.69
N VAL A 428 8.37 10.76 -23.84
CA VAL A 428 8.05 9.66 -24.75
C VAL A 428 8.71 9.93 -26.10
N ALA A 429 9.30 8.90 -26.70
CA ALA A 429 9.67 8.91 -28.11
C ALA A 429 8.55 8.25 -28.91
N THR A 430 8.19 8.80 -30.06
CA THR A 430 7.18 8.21 -30.94
C THR A 430 7.84 7.76 -32.24
N ALA A 431 7.62 6.52 -32.64
CA ALA A 431 7.99 6.00 -33.97
C ALA A 431 6.71 5.62 -34.72
N VAL A 432 6.70 5.72 -36.05
CA VAL A 432 5.56 5.30 -36.88
C VAL A 432 5.93 3.98 -37.55
N ASP A 433 5.16 2.93 -37.27
CA ASP A 433 5.27 1.62 -37.91
C ASP A 433 4.12 1.47 -38.92
N VAL A 434 4.45 1.33 -40.20
CA VAL A 434 3.46 1.07 -41.25
C VAL A 434 3.35 -0.43 -41.42
N THR A 435 2.26 -1.00 -40.90
CA THR A 435 2.02 -2.44 -41.04
C THR A 435 1.76 -2.81 -42.51
N ASP A 436 1.96 -4.09 -42.85
CA ASP A 436 1.70 -4.68 -44.18
C ASP A 436 0.28 -4.43 -44.75
N MET A 437 -0.64 -3.92 -43.93
CA MET A 437 -1.99 -3.51 -44.32
C MET A 437 -2.15 -1.99 -44.51
N ASN A 438 -1.05 -1.23 -44.69
CA ASN A 438 -1.03 0.23 -44.88
C ASN A 438 -1.75 1.01 -43.76
N LYS A 439 -1.72 0.50 -42.54
CA LYS A 439 -2.17 1.22 -41.35
C LYS A 439 -0.96 1.71 -40.57
N GLU A 440 -0.85 3.02 -40.46
CA GLU A 440 0.11 3.70 -39.60
C GLU A 440 -0.22 3.38 -38.13
N ARG A 441 0.77 2.90 -37.39
CA ARG A 441 0.69 2.71 -35.95
C ARG A 441 1.75 3.59 -35.30
N MET A 442 1.31 4.46 -34.39
CA MET A 442 2.24 5.23 -33.57
C MET A 442 2.73 4.35 -32.41
N LEU A 443 3.99 3.96 -32.45
CA LEU A 443 4.69 3.30 -31.37
C LEU A 443 5.15 4.36 -30.38
N VAL A 444 4.47 4.45 -29.23
CA VAL A 444 4.89 5.31 -28.11
C VAL A 444 5.86 4.52 -27.24
N ILE A 445 7.15 4.89 -27.29
CA ILE A 445 8.20 4.34 -26.46
C ILE A 445 8.37 5.26 -25.24
N PRO A 446 7.94 4.85 -24.04
CA PRO A 446 8.27 5.58 -22.82
C PRO A 446 9.78 5.53 -22.63
N MET A 447 10.42 6.71 -22.67
CA MET A 447 11.85 6.78 -22.39
C MET A 447 12.02 6.49 -20.89
N PRO A 448 12.95 5.62 -20.49
CA PRO A 448 13.32 5.53 -19.08
C PRO A 448 13.64 6.94 -18.58
N LYS A 449 13.18 7.28 -17.37
CA LYS A 449 13.58 8.53 -16.68
C LYS A 449 15.04 8.77 -17.00
N LYS A 450 15.36 9.89 -17.62
CA LYS A 450 16.73 10.36 -17.80
C LYS A 450 17.42 10.37 -16.44
N TYR A 451 18.12 9.29 -16.13
CA TYR A 451 19.41 9.41 -15.48
C TYR A 451 20.35 9.85 -16.59
N TYR A 452 20.44 11.16 -16.78
CA TYR A 452 21.62 11.69 -17.46
C TYR A 452 22.81 11.44 -16.54
N ILE A 453 23.84 10.85 -17.13
CA ILE A 453 25.12 10.45 -16.53
C ILE A 453 25.75 11.62 -15.79
#